data_AF-A0A533I417-F1
#
_entry.id   AF-A0A533I417-F1
#
_cell.length_a   1.000
_cell.length_b   1.000
_cell.length_c   1.000
_cell.angle_alpha   90.00
_cell.angle_beta   90.00
_cell.angle_gamma   90.00
#
_symmetry.space_group_name_H-M   'P 1'
#
loop_
_entity.id
_entity.type
_entity.pdbx_description
1 polymer ?
#
loop_
_entity_poly.entity_id
_entity_poly.type
_entity_poly.pdbx_seq_one_letter_code
_entity_poly.pdbx_strand_id
1 'polypeptide(L)'
;MSVQKQSVSFTDTAIAFAKELVEAGEYPTVSAAVSGELVKAKAGRERERLVLEAELERRLALPLDQWEPVGDASKATAGARAHLAAMARKI
;
A
#
# COMPACT_ATOMS: atom_id res chain seq x y z
N MET A 1 4.51 28.66 3.16
CA MET A 1 4.54 27.61 2.12
C MET A 1 4.12 28.22 0.80
N SER A 2 4.97 28.15 -0.23
CA SER A 2 4.63 28.66 -1.56
C SER A 2 3.76 27.63 -2.30
N VAL A 3 2.58 28.04 -2.74
CA VAL A 3 1.70 27.19 -3.56
C VAL A 3 1.95 27.53 -5.02
N GLN A 4 2.24 26.53 -5.86
CA GLN A 4 2.32 26.72 -7.30
C GLN A 4 0.93 26.53 -7.91
N LYS A 5 0.36 27.60 -8.47
CA LYS A 5 -0.92 27.52 -9.18
C LYS A 5 -0.69 26.93 -10.57
N GLN A 6 -1.36 25.83 -10.86
CA GLN A 6 -1.35 25.19 -12.17
C GLN A 6 -2.76 24.75 -12.52
N SER A 7 -3.12 24.84 -13.81
CA SER A 7 -4.36 24.28 -14.32
C SER A 7 -4.13 22.80 -14.63
N VAL A 8 -4.93 21.93 -14.04
CA VAL A 8 -4.85 20.48 -14.25
C VAL A 8 -6.25 19.93 -14.50
N SER A 9 -6.33 18.88 -15.32
CA SER A 9 -7.58 18.18 -15.58
C SER A 9 -7.74 17.04 -14.58
N PHE A 10 -8.94 16.90 -14.02
CA PHE A 10 -9.32 15.78 -13.18
C PHE A 10 -10.38 14.95 -13.89
N THR A 11 -10.42 13.66 -13.57
CA THR A 11 -11.60 12.85 -13.87
C THR A 11 -12.76 13.31 -12.99
N ASP A 12 -13.99 13.05 -13.43
CA ASP A 12 -15.19 13.37 -12.66
C ASP A 12 -15.16 12.71 -11.26
N THR A 13 -14.69 11.48 -11.18
CA THR A 13 -14.53 10.76 -9.90
C THR A 13 -13.54 11.46 -8.97
N ALA A 14 -12.38 11.90 -9.49
CA ALA A 14 -11.36 12.53 -8.67
C ALA A 14 -11.82 13.89 -8.13
N ILE A 15 -12.50 14.68 -8.96
CA ILE A 15 -13.01 15.99 -8.53
C ILE A 15 -14.23 15.86 -7.60
N ALA A 16 -15.06 14.84 -7.77
CA ALA A 16 -16.17 14.54 -6.86
C ALA A 16 -15.64 14.20 -5.46
N PHE A 17 -14.68 13.26 -5.38
CA PHE A 17 -14.06 12.89 -4.12
C PHE A 17 -13.40 14.09 -3.41
N ALA A 18 -12.67 14.93 -4.16
CA ALA A 18 -12.06 16.13 -3.58
C ALA A 18 -13.08 17.13 -3.03
N LYS A 19 -14.31 17.17 -3.57
CA LYS A 19 -15.42 17.99 -3.04
C LYS A 19 -16.02 17.35 -1.79
N GLU A 20 -16.24 16.04 -1.79
CA GLU A 20 -16.75 15.29 -0.63
C GLU A 20 -15.87 15.53 0.62
N LEU A 21 -14.55 15.51 0.44
CA LEU A 21 -13.60 15.80 1.52
C LEU A 21 -13.72 17.24 2.08
N VAL A 22 -14.08 18.20 1.23
CA VAL A 22 -14.31 19.59 1.66
C VAL A 22 -15.66 19.73 2.34
N GLU A 23 -16.69 19.09 1.80
CA GLU A 23 -18.04 19.05 2.39
C GLU A 23 -18.04 18.38 3.77
N ALA A 24 -17.22 17.35 3.95
CA ALA A 24 -16.98 16.69 5.23
C ALA A 24 -16.16 17.55 6.22
N GLY A 25 -15.60 18.68 5.78
CA GLY A 25 -14.78 19.56 6.59
C GLY A 25 -13.35 19.07 6.83
N GLU A 26 -12.90 18.01 6.14
CA GLU A 26 -11.54 17.50 6.26
C GLU A 26 -10.51 18.47 5.66
N TYR A 27 -10.92 19.24 4.65
CA TYR A 27 -10.09 20.26 4.02
C TYR A 27 -10.85 21.57 3.76
N PRO A 28 -10.17 22.72 3.83
CA PRO A 28 -10.81 24.02 3.64
C PRO A 28 -11.15 24.35 2.18
N THR A 29 -10.50 23.70 1.21
CA THR A 29 -10.71 23.93 -0.23
C THR A 29 -10.37 22.67 -1.04
N VAL A 30 -10.89 22.58 -2.26
CA VAL A 30 -10.57 21.48 -3.20
C VAL A 30 -9.06 21.41 -3.47
N SER A 31 -8.39 22.56 -3.63
CA SER A 31 -6.94 22.58 -3.83
C SER A 31 -6.16 22.05 -2.63
N ALA A 32 -6.64 22.35 -1.41
CA ALA A 32 -6.06 21.80 -0.19
C ALA A 32 -6.29 20.29 -0.08
N ALA A 33 -7.49 19.81 -0.42
CA ALA A 33 -7.81 18.38 -0.46
C ALA A 33 -6.90 17.63 -1.44
N VAL A 34 -6.81 18.08 -2.70
CA VAL A 34 -5.94 17.45 -3.70
C VAL A 34 -4.47 17.45 -3.25
N SER A 35 -3.97 18.57 -2.73
CA SER A 35 -2.58 18.66 -2.28
C SER A 35 -2.32 17.74 -1.07
N GLY A 36 -3.25 17.72 -0.11
CA GLY A 36 -3.17 16.88 1.09
C GLY A 36 -3.20 15.40 0.75
N GLU A 37 -4.15 14.98 -0.10
CA GLU A 37 -4.28 13.58 -0.52
C GLU A 37 -3.07 13.11 -1.36
N LEU A 38 -2.47 13.98 -2.18
CA LEU A 38 -1.20 13.67 -2.87
C LEU A 38 -0.04 13.47 -1.88
N VAL A 39 0.05 14.29 -0.83
CA VAL A 39 1.06 14.13 0.22
C VAL A 39 0.82 12.84 1.00
N LYS A 40 -0.43 12.53 1.37
CA LYS A 40 -0.79 11.27 2.03
C LYS A 40 -0.44 10.06 1.15
N ALA A 41 -0.78 10.10 -0.14
CA ALA A 41 -0.46 9.04 -1.08
C ALA A 41 1.06 8.83 -1.22
N LYS A 42 1.85 9.91 -1.27
CA LYS A 42 3.31 9.83 -1.26
C LYS A 42 3.82 9.16 0.02
N ALA A 43 3.33 9.58 1.19
CA ALA A 43 3.73 9.01 2.48
C ALA A 43 3.35 7.53 2.60
N GLY A 44 2.19 7.13 2.06
CA GLY A 44 1.76 5.74 1.99
C GLY A 44 2.73 4.88 1.18
N ARG A 45 3.05 5.31 -0.05
CA ARG A 45 4.01 4.62 -0.93
C ARG A 45 5.41 4.53 -0.31
N GLU A 46 5.86 5.59 0.34
CA GLU A 46 7.16 5.62 1.02
C GLU A 46 7.20 4.60 2.17
N ARG A 47 6.13 4.54 2.98
CA ARG A 47 6.03 3.57 4.08
C ARG A 47 6.02 2.14 3.56
N GLU A 48 5.23 1.85 2.53
CA GLU A 48 5.19 0.53 1.88
C GLU A 48 6.56 0.14 1.34
N ARG A 49 7.26 1.08 0.68
CA ARG A 49 8.61 0.86 0.18
C ARG A 49 9.58 0.52 1.31
N LEU A 50 9.60 1.31 2.38
CA LEU A 50 10.51 1.08 3.51
C LEU A 50 10.27 -0.26 4.19
N VAL A 51 9.02 -0.68 4.34
CA VAL A 51 8.69 -1.99 4.92
C VAL A 51 9.20 -3.12 4.03
N LEU A 52 9.00 -3.00 2.71
CA LEU A 52 9.48 -3.99 1.76
C LEU A 52 11.01 -4.05 1.72
N GLU A 53 11.68 -2.90 1.63
CA GLU A 53 13.14 -2.79 1.58
C GLU A 53 13.77 -3.38 2.85
N ALA A 54 13.26 -3.03 4.04
CA ALA A 54 13.75 -3.59 5.29
C ALA A 54 13.58 -5.12 5.38
N GLU A 55 12.46 -5.65 4.87
CA GLU A 55 12.25 -7.10 4.83
C GLU A 55 13.19 -7.79 3.84
N LEU A 56 13.41 -7.19 2.68
CA LEU A 56 14.35 -7.70 1.68
C LEU A 56 15.78 -7.71 2.23
N GLU A 57 16.24 -6.63 2.83
CA GLU A 57 17.56 -6.55 3.46
C GLU A 57 17.72 -7.62 4.54
N ARG A 58 16.72 -7.77 5.42
CA ARG A 58 16.74 -8.80 6.46
C ARG A 58 16.88 -10.22 5.88
N ARG A 59 16.15 -10.53 4.81
CA ARG A 59 16.21 -11.87 4.17
C ARG A 59 17.52 -12.07 3.42
N LEU A 60 17.99 -11.06 2.69
CA LEU A 60 19.24 -11.12 1.93
C LEU A 60 20.48 -11.24 2.83
N ALA A 61 20.40 -10.76 4.08
CA ALA A 61 21.45 -10.95 5.07
C ALA A 61 21.52 -12.38 5.65
N LEU A 62 20.54 -13.25 5.37
CA LEU A 62 20.57 -14.63 5.86
C LEU A 62 21.66 -15.44 5.16
N PRO A 63 22.41 -16.26 5.90
CA PRO A 63 23.35 -17.23 5.34
C PRO A 63 22.73 -18.13 4.26
N LEU A 64 23.51 -18.50 3.25
CA LEU A 64 23.04 -19.29 2.10
C LEU A 64 22.45 -20.64 2.47
N ASP A 65 22.92 -21.25 3.56
CA ASP A 65 22.40 -22.52 4.10
C ASP A 65 21.01 -22.39 4.74
N GLN A 66 20.49 -21.18 4.93
CA GLN A 66 19.12 -20.93 5.36
C GLN A 66 18.15 -20.68 4.19
N TRP A 67 18.64 -20.70 2.95
CA TRP A 67 17.79 -20.59 1.77
C TRP A 67 17.35 -21.97 1.30
N GLU A 68 16.04 -22.20 1.24
CA GLU A 68 15.48 -23.43 0.67
C GLU A 68 15.15 -23.25 -0.82
N PRO A 69 15.46 -24.23 -1.67
CA PRO A 69 14.98 -24.25 -3.04
C PRO A 69 13.44 -24.27 -3.07
N VAL A 70 12.84 -23.32 -3.80
CA VAL A 70 11.38 -23.16 -3.89
C VAL A 70 10.67 -24.43 -4.39
N GLY A 71 11.36 -25.27 -5.17
CA GLY A 71 10.80 -26.51 -5.69
C GLY A 71 9.62 -26.26 -6.64
N ASP A 72 8.63 -27.15 -6.62
CA ASP A 72 7.40 -26.98 -7.38
C ASP A 72 6.48 -25.94 -6.70
N ALA A 73 6.07 -24.91 -7.44
CA ALA A 73 5.17 -23.86 -6.98
C ALA A 73 3.85 -24.41 -6.41
N SER A 74 3.36 -25.56 -6.89
CA SER A 74 2.16 -26.22 -6.36
C SER A 74 2.34 -26.71 -4.91
N LYS A 75 3.58 -27.01 -4.52
CA LYS A 75 3.99 -27.49 -3.19
C LYS A 75 4.36 -26.36 -2.24
N ALA A 76 4.83 -25.22 -2.75
CA ALA A 76 5.26 -24.07 -1.95
C ALA A 76 4.19 -23.60 -0.95
N THR A 77 2.91 -23.68 -1.30
CA THR A 77 1.79 -23.29 -0.42
C THR A 77 1.04 -24.48 0.21
N ALA A 78 1.53 -25.72 0.06
CA ALA A 78 0.81 -26.92 0.53
C ALA A 78 0.59 -26.91 2.05
N GLY A 79 1.60 -26.51 2.84
CA GLY A 79 1.49 -26.40 4.29
C GLY A 79 0.47 -25.36 4.74
N ALA A 80 0.45 -24.18 4.09
CA ALA A 80 -0.52 -23.14 4.37
C ALA A 80 -1.96 -23.59 4.07
N ARG A 81 -2.18 -24.27 2.94
CA ARG A 81 -3.50 -24.83 2.60
C ARG A 81 -3.95 -25.89 3.60
N ALA A 82 -3.05 -26.77 4.04
CA ALA A 82 -3.36 -27.77 5.05
C ALA A 82 -3.74 -27.14 6.40
N HIS A 83 -3.02 -26.09 6.81
CA HIS A 83 -3.32 -25.33 8.01
C HIS A 83 -4.71 -24.66 7.94
N LEU A 84 -5.01 -23.96 6.85
CA LEU A 84 -6.33 -23.33 6.65
C LEU A 84 -7.46 -24.36 6.63
N ALA A 85 -7.26 -25.51 5.99
CA ALA A 85 -8.23 -26.61 5.99
C ALA A 85 -8.46 -27.18 7.40
N ALA A 86 -7.43 -27.26 8.24
CA ALA A 86 -7.56 -27.69 9.62
C ALA A 86 -8.30 -26.66 10.49
N MET A 87 -8.11 -25.36 10.25
CA MET A 87 -8.86 -24.30 10.92
C MET A 87 -10.34 -24.31 10.52
N ALA A 88 -10.65 -24.50 9.24
CA ALA A 88 -12.02 -24.54 8.74
C ALA A 88 -12.85 -25.71 9.32
N ARG A 89 -12.20 -26.80 9.75
CA ARG A 89 -12.86 -27.95 10.41
C ARG A 89 -13.15 -27.75 11.90
N LYS A 90 -12.61 -26.67 12.51
CA LYS A 90 -12.84 -26.33 13.93
C LYS A 90 -14.03 -25.38 14.13
N ILE A 91 -14.65 -24.92 13.05
CA ILE A 91 -15.86 -24.10 13.01
C ILE A 91 -17.03 -25.01 12.70
#